data_AF-A0A1T3NP15-F1
#
_entry.id   AF-A0A1T3NP15-F1
#
_cell.length_a   1.000
_cell.length_b   1.000
_cell.length_c   1.000
_cell.angle_alpha   90.00
_cell.angle_beta   90.00
_cell.angle_gamma   90.00
#
_symmetry.space_group_name_H-M   'P 1'
#
loop_
_entity.id
_entity.type
_entity.pdbx_description
1 polymer ?
#
loop_
_entity_poly.entity_id
_entity_poly.type
_entity_poly.pdbx_seq_one_letter_code
_entity_poly.pdbx_strand_id
1 'polypeptide(L)'
;MSTDTTEPPVTAFMLVKTTPEWLALTVEERVHAFTTQVLPAIQAKTTGVRSRFYDTEFYSVRVTDVWVWEADDHKAYQLLIDALRETPFWDRYFEIVDLLVGTENGYARTYGLEAVTTIST
;
A
#
# COMPACT_ATOMS: atom_id res chain seq x y z
N MET A 1 -4.74 -23.11 -25.72
CA MET A 1 -4.70 -22.70 -24.30
C MET A 1 -3.75 -21.53 -24.23
N SER A 2 -4.28 -20.32 -24.25
CA SER A 2 -3.47 -19.12 -24.05
C SER A 2 -3.17 -19.05 -22.55
N THR A 3 -1.89 -19.09 -22.18
CA THR A 3 -1.46 -18.73 -20.83
C THR A 3 -1.76 -17.25 -20.67
N ASP A 4 -2.91 -16.96 -20.07
CA ASP A 4 -3.33 -15.61 -19.72
C ASP A 4 -2.17 -14.97 -18.96
N THR A 5 -1.54 -14.00 -19.60
CA THR A 5 -0.30 -13.39 -19.10
C THR A 5 -0.75 -12.37 -18.07
N THR A 6 -1.15 -12.85 -16.90
CA THR A 6 -1.41 -11.98 -15.75
C THR A 6 -0.15 -11.16 -15.55
N GLU A 7 -0.24 -9.83 -15.66
CA GLU A 7 0.87 -8.94 -15.31
C GLU A 7 1.43 -9.34 -13.94
N PRO A 8 2.75 -9.22 -13.74
CA PRO A 8 3.31 -9.65 -12.49
C PRO A 8 2.79 -8.75 -11.36
N PRO A 9 2.51 -9.32 -10.17
CA PRO A 9 1.93 -8.58 -9.07
C PRO A 9 2.85 -7.42 -8.68
N VAL A 10 2.21 -6.29 -8.38
CA VAL A 10 2.87 -5.06 -7.95
C VAL A 10 2.96 -5.07 -6.43
N THR A 11 4.15 -4.88 -5.89
CA THR A 11 4.35 -4.61 -4.46
C THR A 11 4.74 -3.15 -4.28
N ALA A 12 3.96 -2.41 -3.51
CA ALA A 12 4.23 -1.02 -3.17
C ALA A 12 4.49 -0.88 -1.66
N PHE A 13 5.58 -0.21 -1.32
CA PHE A 13 5.89 0.23 0.03
C PHE A 13 5.53 1.71 0.12
N MET A 14 4.36 2.00 0.68
CA MET A 14 3.89 3.36 0.91
C MET A 14 4.36 3.84 2.27
N LEU A 15 5.26 4.82 2.25
CA LEU A 15 5.86 5.41 3.43
C LEU A 15 5.03 6.64 3.80
N VAL A 16 4.44 6.62 5.00
CA VAL A 16 3.54 7.69 5.44
C VAL A 16 3.95 8.28 6.77
N LYS A 17 3.54 9.52 7.00
CA LYS A 17 3.74 10.22 8.26
C LYS A 17 2.41 10.79 8.73
N THR A 18 2.02 10.45 9.96
CA THR A 18 0.81 11.03 10.56
C THR A 18 0.93 12.55 10.69
N THR A 19 -0.17 13.24 10.41
CA THR A 19 -0.23 14.69 10.58
C THR A 19 -0.60 15.07 12.02
N PRO A 20 -0.35 16.33 12.45
CA PRO A 20 -0.81 16.80 13.75
C PRO A 20 -2.33 16.68 13.94
N GLU A 21 -3.12 16.83 12.88
CA GLU A 21 -4.57 16.66 12.93
C GLU A 21 -4.93 15.22 13.30
N TRP A 22 -4.30 14.23 12.66
CA TRP A 22 -4.52 12.82 12.99
C TRP A 22 -4.14 12.50 14.44
N LEU A 23 -3.01 13.05 14.90
CA LEU A 23 -2.53 12.85 16.27
C LEU A 23 -3.44 13.52 17.32
N ALA A 24 -4.14 14.60 16.96
CA ALA A 24 -5.10 15.25 17.84
C ALA A 24 -6.39 14.44 18.04
N LEU A 25 -6.72 13.52 17.15
CA LEU A 25 -7.87 12.63 17.28
C LEU A 25 -7.66 11.62 18.41
N THR A 26 -8.73 11.32 19.13
CA THR A 26 -8.84 10.17 20.02
C THR A 26 -8.77 8.86 19.22
N VAL A 27 -8.50 7.74 19.89
CA VAL A 27 -8.47 6.42 19.25
C VAL A 27 -9.81 6.09 18.59
N GLU A 28 -10.93 6.41 19.25
CA GLU A 28 -12.27 6.17 18.72
C GLU A 28 -12.53 6.97 17.44
N GLU A 29 -12.13 8.24 17.42
CA GLU A 29 -12.25 9.11 16.24
C GLU A 29 -11.37 8.61 15.09
N ARG A 30 -10.15 8.12 15.36
CA ARG A 30 -9.28 7.52 14.33
C ARG A 30 -9.93 6.30 13.70
N VAL A 31 -10.44 5.37 14.53
CA VAL A 31 -11.15 4.17 14.05
C VAL A 31 -12.39 4.58 13.25
N HIS A 32 -13.17 5.54 13.73
CA HIS A 32 -14.35 6.02 13.04
C HIS A 32 -14.01 6.65 11.69
N ALA A 33 -13.03 7.56 11.63
CA ALA A 33 -12.58 8.19 10.40
C ALA A 33 -12.10 7.15 9.39
N PHE A 34 -11.30 6.17 9.82
CA PHE A 34 -10.76 5.15 8.92
C PHE A 34 -11.85 4.22 8.37
N THR A 35 -12.75 3.74 9.24
CA THR A 35 -13.81 2.78 8.88
C THR A 35 -14.95 3.40 8.08
N THR A 36 -15.14 4.72 8.15
CA THR A 36 -16.23 5.40 7.42
C THR A 36 -15.76 6.15 6.18
N GLN A 37 -14.51 6.60 6.14
CA GLN A 37 -14.01 7.46 5.05
C GLN A 37 -12.96 6.76 4.18
N VAL A 38 -12.14 5.87 4.74
CA VAL A 38 -10.99 5.28 4.02
C VAL A 38 -11.32 3.88 3.52
N LEU A 39 -11.67 2.95 4.42
CA LEU A 39 -11.94 1.57 4.05
C LEU A 39 -13.05 1.41 3.00
N PRO A 40 -14.20 2.10 3.10
CA PRO A 40 -15.26 1.94 2.12
C PRO A 40 -14.85 2.41 0.72
N ALA A 41 -14.05 3.46 0.60
CA ALA A 41 -13.57 3.96 -0.69
C ALA A 41 -12.66 2.95 -1.38
N ILE A 42 -11.74 2.32 -0.63
CA ILE A 42 -10.87 1.26 -1.16
C ILE A 42 -11.73 0.06 -1.58
N GLN A 43 -12.61 -0.43 -0.70
CA GLN A 43 -13.45 -1.61 -0.96
C GLN A 43 -14.40 -1.42 -2.14
N ALA A 44 -14.91 -0.20 -2.37
CA ALA A 44 -15.84 0.08 -3.46
C ALA A 44 -15.17 0.18 -4.84
N LYS A 45 -13.88 0.51 -4.89
CA LYS A 45 -13.17 0.85 -6.14
C LYS A 45 -12.07 -0.13 -6.53
N THR A 46 -11.71 -1.04 -5.64
CA THR A 46 -10.57 -1.93 -5.84
C THR A 46 -10.95 -3.39 -5.68
N THR A 47 -10.30 -4.23 -6.47
CA THR A 47 -10.31 -5.69 -6.38
C THR A 47 -8.90 -6.18 -6.65
N GLY A 48 -8.50 -7.34 -6.11
CA GLY A 48 -7.17 -7.88 -6.36
C GLY A 48 -6.06 -7.09 -5.66
N VAL A 49 -6.35 -6.49 -4.49
CA VAL A 49 -5.36 -5.82 -3.65
C VAL A 49 -5.36 -6.41 -2.25
N ARG A 50 -4.17 -6.51 -1.65
CA ARG A 50 -3.95 -6.92 -0.26
C ARG A 50 -3.04 -5.91 0.40
N SER A 51 -3.20 -5.71 1.70
CA SER A 51 -2.26 -4.88 2.46
C SER A 51 -1.83 -5.44 3.79
N ARG A 52 -0.69 -4.92 4.25
CA ARG A 52 -0.11 -5.12 5.59
C ARG A 52 0.39 -3.76 6.07
N PHE A 53 -0.03 -3.34 7.25
CA PHE A 53 0.29 -2.03 7.82
C PHE A 53 1.26 -2.20 8.99
N TYR A 54 2.37 -1.48 8.97
CA TYR A 54 3.45 -1.59 9.95
C TYR A 54 3.71 -0.25 10.60
N ASP A 55 3.57 -0.21 11.92
CA ASP A 55 4.00 0.92 12.75
C ASP A 55 5.53 0.94 12.84
N THR A 56 6.13 2.08 12.51
CA THR A 56 7.57 2.34 12.59
C THR A 56 7.89 3.61 13.40
N GLU A 57 6.91 4.21 14.08
CA GLU A 57 7.04 5.54 14.69
C GLU A 57 8.10 5.61 15.79
N PHE A 58 8.39 4.47 16.44
CA PHE A 58 9.43 4.35 17.46
C PHE A 58 10.86 4.24 16.90
N TYR A 59 11.01 3.83 15.64
CA TYR A 59 12.30 3.53 15.00
C TYR A 59 12.71 4.54 13.93
N SER A 60 11.81 5.42 13.51
CA SER A 60 12.03 6.37 12.42
C SER A 60 11.48 7.74 12.76
N VAL A 61 12.29 8.78 12.51
CA VAL A 61 11.82 10.18 12.56
C VAL A 61 11.27 10.65 11.21
N ARG A 62 11.53 9.88 10.14
CA ARG A 62 11.14 10.24 8.76
C ARG A 62 9.68 9.90 8.48
N VAL A 63 9.22 8.74 8.94
CA VAL A 63 7.89 8.17 8.68
C VAL A 63 7.34 7.55 9.95
N THR A 64 6.02 7.55 10.12
CA THR A 64 5.37 6.87 11.24
C THR A 64 4.95 5.47 10.88
N ASP A 65 4.60 5.22 9.61
CA ASP A 65 4.07 3.92 9.21
C ASP A 65 4.55 3.54 7.81
N VAL A 66 4.63 2.23 7.58
CA VAL A 66 4.81 1.64 6.25
C VAL A 66 3.58 0.82 5.91
N TRP A 67 2.87 1.23 4.87
CA TRP A 67 1.77 0.47 4.31
C TRP A 67 2.23 -0.31 3.09
N VAL A 68 2.37 -1.63 3.26
CA VAL A 68 2.72 -2.52 2.17
C VAL A 68 1.44 -2.93 1.45
N TRP A 69 1.39 -2.66 0.15
CA TRP A 69 0.33 -3.07 -0.74
C TRP A 69 0.84 -4.08 -1.75
N GLU A 70 0.05 -5.10 -1.99
CA GLU A 70 0.20 -6.01 -3.12
C GLU A 70 -1.03 -5.87 -4.00
N ALA A 71 -0.83 -5.79 -5.31
CA ALA A 71 -1.89 -5.73 -6.30
C ALA A 71 -1.62 -6.77 -7.39
N ASP A 72 -2.69 -7.40 -7.89
CA ASP A 72 -2.58 -8.43 -8.93
C ASP A 72 -1.95 -7.88 -10.22
N ASP A 73 -2.19 -6.59 -10.54
CA ASP A 73 -1.63 -5.91 -11.71
C ASP A 73 -1.50 -4.38 -11.47
N HIS A 74 -0.98 -3.66 -12.48
CA HIS A 74 -0.82 -2.21 -12.40
C HIS A 74 -2.16 -1.48 -12.34
N LYS A 75 -3.22 -2.04 -12.93
CA LYS A 75 -4.53 -1.39 -12.95
C LYS A 75 -5.18 -1.42 -11.57
N ALA A 76 -5.11 -2.55 -10.88
CA ALA A 76 -5.56 -2.71 -9.50
C ALA A 76 -4.80 -1.74 -8.57
N TYR A 77 -3.48 -1.62 -8.73
CA TYR A 77 -2.68 -0.65 -7.98
C TYR A 77 -3.08 0.81 -8.28
N GLN A 78 -3.31 1.15 -9.56
CA GLN A 78 -3.76 2.49 -9.93
C GLN A 78 -5.09 2.84 -9.25
N LEU A 79 -6.08 1.94 -9.33
CA LEU A 79 -7.40 2.14 -8.71
C LEU A 79 -7.31 2.30 -7.19
N LEU A 80 -6.37 1.61 -6.54
CA LEU A 80 -6.09 1.79 -5.12
C LEU A 80 -5.59 3.20 -4.81
N ILE A 81 -4.62 3.70 -5.57
CA ILE A 81 -4.11 5.06 -5.37
C ILE A 81 -5.20 6.10 -5.65
N ASP A 82 -5.98 5.93 -6.73
CA ASP A 82 -7.12 6.79 -7.05
C ASP A 82 -8.14 6.80 -5.89
N ALA A 83 -8.45 5.63 -5.33
CA ALA A 83 -9.35 5.51 -4.20
C ALA A 83 -8.83 6.22 -2.94
N LEU A 84 -7.55 6.02 -2.59
CA LEU A 84 -6.94 6.65 -1.41
C LEU A 84 -6.89 8.18 -1.54
N ARG A 85 -6.54 8.71 -2.71
CA ARG A 85 -6.47 10.15 -3.01
C ARG A 85 -7.80 10.88 -2.85
N GLU A 86 -8.91 10.16 -2.95
CA GLU A 86 -10.25 10.72 -2.75
C GLU A 86 -10.72 10.71 -1.28
N THR A 87 -9.87 10.26 -0.35
CA THR A 87 -10.20 10.19 1.07
C THR A 87 -9.32 11.14 1.88
N PRO A 88 -9.75 11.53 3.10
CA PRO A 88 -8.91 12.26 4.05
C PRO A 88 -7.62 11.53 4.46
N PHE A 89 -7.44 10.25 4.10
CA PHE A 89 -6.15 9.59 4.28
C PHE A 89 -5.03 10.37 3.60
N TRP A 90 -5.26 10.79 2.35
CA TRP A 90 -4.26 11.45 1.52
C TRP A 90 -4.15 12.94 1.84
N ASP A 91 -2.94 13.39 2.20
CA ASP A 91 -2.56 14.78 2.50
C ASP A 91 -3.28 15.48 3.67
N ARG A 92 -4.21 14.79 4.38
CA ARG A 92 -4.87 15.33 5.59
C ARG A 92 -4.54 14.55 6.85
N TYR A 93 -4.83 13.26 6.90
CA TYR A 93 -4.48 12.41 8.05
C TYR A 93 -3.04 11.91 7.98
N PHE A 94 -2.57 11.66 6.76
CA PHE A 94 -1.22 11.21 6.49
C PHE A 94 -0.58 12.04 5.37
N GLU A 95 0.68 12.41 5.57
CA GLU A 95 1.58 12.84 4.51
C GLU A 95 2.13 11.59 3.80
N ILE A 96 2.04 11.56 2.47
CA ILE A 96 2.66 10.50 1.65
C ILE A 96 4.11 10.90 1.40
N VAL A 97 5.03 10.31 2.17
CA VAL A 97 6.46 10.66 2.15
C VAL A 97 7.18 10.02 0.98
N ASP A 98 6.86 8.77 0.65
CA ASP A 98 7.48 8.04 -0.45
C ASP A 98 6.58 6.89 -0.95
N LEU A 99 6.78 6.50 -2.21
CA LEU A 99 6.12 5.35 -2.83
C LEU A 99 7.19 4.53 -3.55
N LEU A 100 7.66 3.47 -2.90
CA LEU A 100 8.60 2.54 -3.51
C LEU A 100 7.81 1.38 -4.12
N VAL A 101 7.68 1.38 -5.45
CA VAL A 101 6.91 0.37 -6.18
C VAL A 101 7.86 -0.55 -6.91
N GLY A 102 7.65 -1.86 -6.78
CA GLY A 102 8.48 -2.87 -7.42
C GLY A 102 7.70 -4.14 -7.71
N THR A 103 8.39 -5.08 -8.36
CA THR A 103 7.83 -6.38 -8.72
C THR A 103 8.69 -7.48 -8.12
N GLU A 104 8.10 -8.33 -7.28
CA GLU A 104 8.82 -9.37 -6.54
C GLU A 104 9.55 -10.33 -7.49
N ASN A 105 10.88 -10.50 -7.34
CA ASN A 105 11.71 -11.32 -8.24
C ASN A 105 11.65 -10.92 -9.72
N GLY A 106 11.50 -9.62 -10.03
CA GLY A 106 11.46 -9.12 -11.41
C GLY A 106 12.62 -9.59 -12.27
N TYR A 107 13.85 -9.59 -11.73
CA TYR A 107 15.04 -10.07 -12.44
C TYR A 107 14.90 -11.54 -12.89
N ALA A 108 14.35 -12.41 -12.04
CA ALA A 108 14.24 -13.84 -12.31
C ALA A 108 13.33 -14.08 -13.51
N ARG A 109 12.20 -13.36 -13.58
CA ARG A 109 11.31 -13.39 -14.74
C ARG A 109 11.97 -12.83 -16.00
N THR A 110 12.65 -11.69 -15.91
CA THR A 110 13.34 -11.08 -17.06
C THR A 110 14.37 -12.00 -17.68
N TYR A 111 15.13 -12.73 -16.87
CA TYR A 111 16.24 -13.57 -17.32
C TYR A 111 15.90 -15.07 -17.38
N GLY A 112 14.68 -15.48 -17.06
CA GLY A 112 14.29 -16.89 -17.03
C GLY A 112 15.04 -17.72 -15.98
N LEU A 113 15.34 -17.13 -14.84
CA LEU A 113 16.11 -17.75 -13.74
C LEU A 113 15.19 -18.14 -12.58
N GLU A 114 15.71 -18.97 -11.67
CA GLU A 114 15.08 -19.21 -10.38
C GLU A 114 15.19 -17.97 -9.47
N ALA A 115 14.17 -17.74 -8.65
CA ALA A 115 14.04 -16.60 -7.73
C ALA A 115 14.92 -16.75 -6.47
N VAL A 116 16.23 -16.89 -6.65
CA VAL A 116 17.22 -17.11 -5.57
C VAL A 116 17.29 -16.00 -4.51
N THR A 117 16.73 -14.81 -4.74
CA THR A 117 16.69 -13.73 -3.73
C THR A 117 15.51 -13.83 -2.78
N THR A 118 14.50 -14.67 -3.07
CA THR A 118 13.41 -14.96 -2.14
C THR A 118 13.78 -16.20 -1.34
N ILE A 119 13.99 -16.02 -0.04
CA ILE A 119 14.47 -17.07 0.86
C ILE A 119 13.33 -17.45 1.81
N SER A 120 12.96 -18.73 1.81
CA SER A 120 12.05 -19.34 2.78
C SER A 120 12.82 -20.47 3.46
N THR A 121 13.05 -20.37 4.77
CA THR A 121 13.79 -21.36 5.58
C THR A 121 12.91 -21.94 6.67
#